data_AF-A0A0F9D2V5-F1
#
_entry.id   AF-A0A0F9D2V5-F1
#
_cell.length_a   1.000
_cell.length_b   1.000
_cell.length_c   1.000
_cell.angle_alpha   90.00
_cell.angle_beta   90.00
_cell.angle_gamma   90.00
#
_symmetry.space_group_name_H-M   'P 1'
#
loop_
_entity.id
_entity.type
_entity.pdbx_description
1 polymer ?
#
loop_
_entity_poly.entity_id
_entity_poly.type
_entity_poly.pdbx_seq_one_letter_code
_entity_poly.pdbx_strand_id
1 'polypeptide(L)' 'QAKLRFALQVRARIDKVPWCVNCGTEGGHTIKDCPYEPKEGEPQ' A
#
# COMPACT_ATOMS: atom_id res chain seq x y z
N GLN A 1 11.56 23.52 10.20
CA GLN A 1 10.98 22.54 11.13
C GLN A 1 11.38 21.13 10.69
N ALA A 2 12.39 20.51 11.34
CA ALA A 2 12.92 19.19 10.94
C ALA A 2 11.87 18.06 11.00
N LYS A 3 10.90 18.18 11.93
CA LYS A 3 9.80 17.22 12.16
C LYS A 3 8.88 17.06 10.94
N LEU A 4 8.56 18.16 10.27
CA LEU A 4 7.74 18.16 9.05
C LEU A 4 8.46 17.44 7.89
N ARG A 5 9.77 17.67 7.73
CA ARG A 5 10.56 17.02 6.67
C ARG A 5 10.68 15.52 6.92
N PHE A 6 10.85 15.09 8.16
CA PHE A 6 10.85 13.67 8.53
C PHE A 6 9.50 13.01 8.24
N ALA A 7 8.39 13.64 8.64
CA ALA A 7 7.05 13.13 8.35
C ALA A 7 6.77 13.01 6.84
N LEU A 8 7.16 14.01 6.05
CA LEU A 8 7.04 13.97 4.58
C LEU A 8 7.93 12.90 3.94
N GLN A 9 9.15 12.67 4.45
CA GLN A 9 10.04 11.61 3.97
C GLN A 9 9.53 10.21 4.32
N VAL A 10 8.94 10.02 5.50
CA VAL A 10 8.29 8.77 5.89
C VAL A 10 7.05 8.54 5.02
N ARG A 11 6.23 9.57 4.83
CA ARG A 11 5.05 9.52 3.95
C ARG A 11 5.42 9.20 2.50
N ALA A 12 6.43 9.88 1.95
CA ALA A 12 6.92 9.62 0.59
C ALA A 12 7.56 8.22 0.43
N ARG A 13 8.07 7.63 1.51
CA ARG A 13 8.47 6.22 1.50
C ARG A 13 7.24 5.32 1.47
N ILE A 14 6.27 5.52 2.36
CA ILE A 14 5.00 4.76 2.40
C ILE A 14 4.26 4.84 1.06
N ASP A 15 4.18 6.02 0.44
CA ASP A 15 3.50 6.22 -0.86
C ASP A 15 4.18 5.46 -2.03
N LYS A 16 5.43 5.00 -1.85
CA LYS A 16 6.14 4.18 -2.84
C LYS A 16 6.12 2.68 -2.52
N VAL A 17 5.61 2.29 -1.36
CA VAL A 17 5.54 0.87 -1.00
C VAL A 17 4.28 0.28 -1.61
N PRO A 18 4.38 -0.74 -2.49
CA PRO A 18 3.21 -1.37 -3.09
C PRO A 18 2.30 -1.93 -2.00
N TRP A 19 1.03 -1.52 -2.01
CA TRP A 19 0.01 -2.04 -1.08
C TRP A 19 -1.04 -2.82 -1.87
N CYS A 20 -1.30 -4.05 -1.46
CA CYS A 20 -2.35 -4.87 -2.05
C CYS A 20 -3.63 -4.80 -1.23
N VAL A 21 -4.68 -4.17 -1.77
CA VAL A 21 -6.00 -4.11 -1.10
C VAL A 21 -6.76 -5.44 -1.15
N ASN A 22 -6.36 -6.40 -2.00
CA ASN A 22 -7.00 -7.73 -2.06
C ASN A 22 -6.60 -8.60 -0.84
N CYS A 23 -5.31 -8.68 -0.53
CA CYS A 23 -4.78 -9.53 0.54
C CYS A 23 -4.23 -8.77 1.77
N GLY A 24 -4.12 -7.44 1.71
CA GLY A 24 -3.67 -6.61 2.82
C GLY A 24 -2.16 -6.59 3.05
N THR A 25 -1.36 -6.99 2.06
CA THR A 25 0.11 -7.04 2.20
C THR A 25 0.78 -5.76 1.71
N GLU A 26 1.76 -5.29 2.49
CA GLU A 26 2.65 -4.17 2.15
C GLU A 26 3.98 -4.68 1.55
N GLY A 27 4.50 -4.00 0.53
CA GLY A 27 5.89 -4.12 0.06
C GLY A 27 6.20 -5.22 -0.94
N GLY A 28 5.21 -5.98 -1.40
CA GLY A 28 5.41 -7.08 -2.36
C GLY A 28 4.81 -6.81 -3.75
N HIS A 29 3.52 -6.50 -3.80
CA HIS A 29 2.76 -6.40 -5.05
C HIS A 29 1.59 -5.42 -4.89
N THR A 30 1.00 -5.00 -6.02
CA THR A 30 -0.26 -4.27 -6.02
C THR A 30 -1.43 -5.22 -6.27
N ILE A 31 -2.68 -4.77 -6.12
CA ILE A 31 -3.86 -5.59 -6.45
C ILE A 31 -3.81 -6.23 -7.85
N LYS A 32 -3.14 -5.57 -8.82
CA LYS A 32 -3.00 -6.08 -10.19
C LYS A 32 -2.10 -7.32 -10.28
N ASP A 33 -1.16 -7.46 -9.36
CA ASP A 33 -0.15 -8.51 -9.33
C ASP A 33 -0.39 -9.46 -8.14
N CYS A 34 -1.59 -9.43 -7.54
CA CYS A 34 -1.93 -10.28 -6.42
C CYS A 34 -2.10 -11.73 -6.87
N PRO A 35 -1.41 -12.70 -6.23
CA PRO A 35 -1.51 -14.12 -6.61
C PRO A 35 -2.81 -14.78 -6.15
N TYR A 36 -3.60 -14.09 -5.33
CA TYR A 36 -4.89 -14.57 -4.86
C TYR A 36 -6.00 -14.11 -5.79
N GLU A 37 -7.01 -14.96 -5.99
CA GLU A 37 -8.21 -14.57 -6.71
C GLU A 37 -8.80 -13.29 -6.10
N PRO A 38 -9.31 -12.35 -6.93
CA PRO A 38 -9.99 -11.17 -6.42
C PRO A 38 -11.13 -11.61 -5.52
N LYS A 39 -11.20 -11.08 -4.29
CA LYS A 39 -12.37 -11.27 -3.44
C LYS A 39 -13.55 -10.57 -4.10
N GLU A 40 -14.31 -11.32 -4.90
CA GLU A 40 -15.51 -10.81 -5.54
C GLU A 40 -16.59 -10.63 -4.46
N GLY A 41 -16.89 -9.37 -4.10
CA GLY A 41 -18.17 -9.05 -3.47
C GLY A 41 -18.20 -8.55 -2.02
N GLU A 42 -17.21 -7.80 -1.52
CA GLU A 42 -17.43 -6.95 -0.33
C GLU A 42 -17.49 -5.48 -0.75
N PRO A 43 -18.65 -4.79 -0.65
CA PRO A 43 -18.73 -3.35 -0.86
C PRO A 43 -17.93 -2.65 0.24
N GLN A 44 -16.96 -1.86 -0.18
CA GLN A 44 -16.12 -0.98 0.65
C GLN A 44 -16.71 0.41 0.74
#